data_AF-A0A3N6BQ87-F1
#
_entry.id   AF-A0A3N6BQ87-F1
#
_cell.length_a   1.000
_cell.length_b   1.000
_cell.length_c   1.000
_cell.angle_alpha   90.00
_cell.angle_beta   90.00
_cell.angle_gamma   90.00
#
_symmetry.space_group_name_H-M   'P 1'
#
loop_
_entity.id
_entity.type
_entity.pdbx_description
1 polymer ?
#
loop_
_entity_poly.entity_id
_entity_poly.type
_entity_poly.pdbx_seq_one_letter_code
_entity_poly.pdbx_strand_id
1 'polypeptide(L)'
;MKFLAIVLIIILLTLGLEVVFNKLLGVEKKKIADTPGREVDRRGRKIILVSIIFLLILSNVFNFSFLDTKWWWLGYFIILAGFQIFMEWKYIKNSKQYLTTIILSISCLVMLILAIRYI
;
A
#
# COMPACT_ATOMS: atom_id res chain seq x y z
N MET A 1 0.76 23.03 -2.29
CA MET A 1 0.72 22.75 -3.75
C MET A 1 1.82 21.77 -4.20
N LYS A 2 3.11 22.01 -3.88
CA LYS A 2 4.22 21.10 -4.29
C LYS A 2 4.06 19.64 -3.82
N PHE A 3 3.67 19.41 -2.57
CA PHE A 3 3.43 18.06 -2.02
C PHE A 3 2.37 17.28 -2.81
N LEU A 4 1.21 17.89 -3.07
CA LEU A 4 0.12 17.27 -3.82
C LEU A 4 0.54 16.92 -5.25
N ALA A 5 1.31 17.80 -5.91
CA ALA A 5 1.84 17.53 -7.24
C ALA A 5 2.79 16.31 -7.24
N ILE A 6 3.68 16.20 -6.25
CA ILE A 6 4.59 15.05 -6.11
C ILE A 6 3.81 13.76 -5.92
N VAL A 7 2.80 13.75 -5.04
CA VAL A 7 1.94 12.57 -4.82
C VAL A 7 1.21 12.16 -6.10
N LEU A 8 0.69 13.14 -6.86
CA LEU A 8 -0.01 12.88 -8.11
C LEU A 8 0.91 12.28 -9.19
N ILE A 9 2.15 12.77 -9.27
CA ILE A 9 3.19 12.19 -10.14
C ILE A 9 3.50 10.75 -9.74
N ILE A 10 3.68 10.47 -8.44
CA ILE A 10 3.94 9.12 -7.94
C ILE A 10 2.80 8.17 -8.32
N ILE A 11 1.53 8.60 -8.16
CA ILE A 11 0.36 7.80 -8.55
C ILE A 11 0.40 7.48 -10.04
N LEU A 12 0.62 8.48 -10.90
CA LEU A 12 0.68 8.29 -12.36
C LEU A 12 1.82 7.32 -12.76
N LEU A 13 3.00 7.48 -12.17
CA LEU A 13 4.13 6.60 -12.40
C LEU A 13 3.84 5.16 -11.97
N THR A 14 3.21 4.98 -10.80
CA THR A 14 2.89 3.64 -10.27
C THR A 14 1.86 2.93 -11.16
N LEU A 15 0.85 3.64 -11.66
CA LEU A 15 -0.11 3.10 -12.62
C LEU A 15 0.53 2.71 -13.96
N GLY A 16 1.46 3.54 -14.47
CA GLY A 16 2.22 3.23 -15.68
C GLY A 16 3.08 1.98 -15.51
N LEU A 17 3.83 1.90 -14.40
CA LEU A 17 4.65 0.73 -14.06
C LEU A 17 3.79 -0.52 -13.91
N GLU A 18 2.60 -0.42 -13.33
CA GLU A 18 1.69 -1.56 -13.17
C GLU A 18 1.32 -2.18 -14.52
N VAL A 19 0.97 -1.35 -15.51
CA VAL A 19 0.65 -1.83 -16.87
C VAL A 19 1.85 -2.53 -17.50
N VAL A 20 3.05 -1.95 -17.36
CA VAL A 20 4.29 -2.51 -17.92
C VAL A 20 4.62 -3.86 -17.27
N PHE A 21 4.62 -3.94 -15.94
CA PHE A 21 4.98 -5.17 -15.23
C PHE A 21 3.93 -6.27 -15.41
N ASN A 22 2.64 -5.92 -15.43
CA ASN A 22 1.60 -6.91 -15.70
C ASN A 22 1.75 -7.51 -17.11
N LYS A 23 2.05 -6.67 -18.12
CA LYS A 23 2.31 -7.16 -19.47
C LYS A 23 3.58 -8.01 -19.56
N LEU A 24 4.65 -7.59 -18.87
CA LEU A 24 5.94 -8.30 -18.86
C LEU A 24 5.87 -9.65 -18.15
N LEU A 25 5.07 -9.76 -17.09
CA LEU A 25 4.92 -10.98 -16.30
C LEU A 25 3.76 -11.89 -16.77
N GLY A 26 3.01 -11.47 -17.79
CA GLY A 26 1.82 -12.18 -18.28
C GLY A 26 0.70 -12.26 -17.22
N VAL A 27 0.57 -11.21 -16.40
CA VAL A 27 -0.42 -11.14 -15.32
C VAL A 27 -1.75 -10.65 -15.86
N GLU A 28 -2.76 -11.52 -15.77
CA GLU A 28 -4.15 -11.11 -15.88
C GLU A 28 -4.64 -10.62 -14.51
N LYS A 29 -4.99 -9.34 -14.43
CA LYS A 29 -5.43 -8.71 -13.19
C LYS A 29 -6.77 -9.28 -12.75
N LYS A 30 -6.80 -9.87 -11.55
CA LYS A 30 -8.01 -10.41 -10.91
C LYS A 30 -8.31 -9.62 -9.65
N LYS A 31 -9.60 -9.45 -9.35
CA LYS A 31 -10.03 -8.79 -8.11
C LYS A 31 -10.15 -9.83 -7.01
N ILE A 32 -9.66 -9.49 -5.81
CA ILE A 32 -9.87 -10.32 -4.62
C ILE A 32 -11.36 -10.48 -4.31
N ALA A 33 -12.19 -9.50 -4.70
CA ALA A 33 -13.65 -9.56 -4.56
C ALA A 33 -14.30 -10.75 -5.28
N ASP A 34 -13.65 -11.29 -6.32
CA ASP A 34 -14.14 -12.44 -7.09
C ASP A 34 -13.63 -13.78 -6.52
N THR A 35 -12.89 -13.74 -5.40
CA THR A 35 -12.32 -14.90 -4.73
C THR A 35 -12.98 -15.14 -3.37
N PRO A 36 -12.84 -16.34 -2.77
CA PRO A 36 -13.26 -16.59 -1.38
C PRO A 36 -12.60 -15.64 -0.36
N GLY A 37 -11.53 -14.94 -0.75
CA GLY A 37 -10.84 -13.95 0.07
C GLY A 37 -11.59 -12.63 0.26
N ARG A 38 -12.72 -12.41 -0.42
CA ARG A 38 -13.48 -11.14 -0.37
C ARG A 38 -13.79 -10.66 1.05
N GLU A 39 -14.35 -11.53 1.90
CA GLU A 39 -14.74 -11.12 3.24
C GLU A 39 -13.53 -10.93 4.16
N VAL A 40 -12.46 -11.70 3.93
CA VAL A 40 -11.18 -11.54 4.64
C VAL A 40 -10.50 -10.22 4.26
N ASP A 41 -10.49 -9.86 2.97
CA ASP A 41 -9.98 -8.56 2.49
C ASP A 41 -10.73 -7.41 3.18
N ARG A 42 -12.07 -7.49 3.17
CA ARG A 42 -12.93 -6.44 3.73
C ARG A 42 -12.73 -6.28 5.23
N ARG A 43 -12.69 -7.39 5.98
CA ARG A 43 -12.46 -7.37 7.44
C ARG A 43 -11.05 -6.93 7.78
N GLY A 44 -10.05 -7.45 7.07
CA GLY A 44 -8.64 -7.10 7.27
C GLY A 44 -8.39 -5.62 7.05
N ARG A 45 -8.89 -5.02 5.96
CA ARG A 45 -8.77 -3.56 5.73
C ARG A 45 -9.45 -2.73 6.81
N LYS A 46 -10.63 -3.15 7.28
CA LYS A 46 -11.33 -2.47 8.38
C LYS A 46 -10.52 -2.54 9.68
N ILE A 47 -9.97 -3.70 10.01
CA ILE A 47 -9.13 -3.88 11.20
C ILE A 47 -7.90 -2.98 11.11
N ILE A 48 -7.16 -3.01 9.98
CA ILE A 48 -5.97 -2.16 9.77
C ILE A 48 -6.32 -0.68 9.96
N LEU A 49 -7.42 -0.21 9.34
CA LEU A 49 -7.85 1.18 9.44
C LEU A 49 -8.22 1.58 10.87
N VAL A 50 -9.01 0.75 11.56
CA VAL A 50 -9.41 0.99 12.96
C VAL A 50 -8.19 0.99 13.89
N SER A 51 -7.28 0.02 13.75
CA SER A 51 -6.05 -0.07 14.54
C SER A 51 -5.19 1.19 14.39
N ILE A 52 -5.12 1.74 13.18
CA ILE A 52 -4.27 2.92 12.91
C ILE A 52 -4.89 4.21 13.44
N ILE A 53 -6.20 4.37 13.31
CA ILE A 53 -6.91 5.49 13.95
C ILE A 53 -6.76 5.42 15.47
N PHE A 54 -6.91 4.24 16.05
CA PHE A 54 -6.72 4.03 17.49
C PHE A 54 -5.30 4.40 17.94
N LEU A 55 -4.27 3.96 17.22
CA LEU A 55 -2.87 4.29 17.51
C LEU A 55 -2.58 5.79 17.38
N LEU A 56 -3.17 6.47 16.40
CA LEU A 56 -3.03 7.94 16.25
C LEU A 56 -3.66 8.69 17.42
N ILE A 57 -4.87 8.30 17.85
CA ILE A 57 -5.53 8.88 19.02
C ILE A 57 -4.69 8.65 20.28
N LEU A 58 -4.21 7.42 20.48
CA LEU A 58 -3.36 7.05 21.61
C LEU A 58 -2.08 7.91 21.63
N SER A 59 -1.40 8.04 20.49
CA SER A 59 -0.19 8.86 20.37
C SER A 59 -0.43 10.32 20.76
N ASN A 60 -1.60 10.86 20.41
CA ASN A 60 -1.97 12.24 20.73
C ASN A 60 -2.30 12.41 22.23
N VAL A 61 -3.11 11.50 22.80
CA VAL A 61 -3.53 11.55 24.21
C VAL A 61 -2.34 11.45 25.16
N PHE A 62 -1.38 10.57 24.86
CA PHE A 62 -0.22 10.33 25.72
C PHE A 62 0.98 11.22 25.38
N ASN A 63 0.84 12.19 24.46
CA ASN A 63 1.92 13.04 23.96
C ASN A 63 3.18 12.23 23.57
N PHE A 64 2.98 11.03 23.03
CA PHE A 64 4.09 10.24 22.52
C PHE A 64 4.62 10.94 21.27
N SER A 65 5.83 11.49 21.36
CA SER A 65 6.60 12.01 20.24
C SER A 65 7.15 10.90 19.33
N PHE A 66 6.53 9.71 19.33
CA PHE A 66 7.21 8.47 18.97
C PHE A 66 7.67 8.43 17.50
N LEU A 67 7.00 9.13 16.59
CA LEU A 67 7.35 9.24 15.17
C LEU A 67 6.72 10.52 14.58
N ASP A 68 7.47 11.26 13.74
CA ASP A 68 6.86 12.33 12.93
C ASP A 68 5.66 11.78 12.15
N THR A 69 4.63 12.60 11.96
CA THR A 69 3.42 12.22 11.22
C THR A 69 3.73 11.60 9.85
N LYS A 70 4.83 12.00 9.20
CA LYS A 70 5.32 11.44 7.93
C LYS A 70 5.66 9.95 8.03
N TRP A 71 6.35 9.53 9.10
CA TRP A 71 6.74 8.13 9.32
C TRP A 71 5.56 7.24 9.70
N TRP A 72 4.55 7.81 10.38
CA TRP A 72 3.26 7.13 10.62
C TRP A 72 2.56 6.74 9.31
N TRP A 73 2.45 7.68 8.37
CA TRP A 73 1.85 7.40 7.06
C TRP A 73 2.64 6.36 6.27
N LEU A 74 3.96 6.35 6.40
CA LEU A 74 4.82 5.36 5.75
C LEU A 74 4.63 3.96 6.35
N GLY A 75 4.56 3.85 7.67
CA GLY A 75 4.25 2.58 8.35
C GLY A 75 2.86 2.03 7.96
N TYR A 76 1.86 2.91 7.87
CA TYR A 76 0.54 2.54 7.37
C TYR A 76 0.60 1.97 5.95
N PHE A 77 1.33 2.63 5.04
CA PHE A 77 1.49 2.15 3.68
C PHE A 77 2.11 0.75 3.65
N ILE A 78 3.16 0.50 4.44
CA ILE A 78 3.83 -0.81 4.52
C ILE A 78 2.85 -1.90 4.95
N ILE A 79 2.06 -1.65 6.00
CA ILE A 79 1.08 -2.62 6.51
C ILE A 79 0.02 -2.93 5.45
N LEU A 80 -0.51 -1.90 4.78
CA LEU A 80 -1.50 -2.08 3.70
C LEU A 80 -0.91 -2.81 2.50
N ALA A 81 0.30 -2.45 2.07
CA ALA A 81 0.98 -3.10 0.96
C ALA A 81 1.26 -4.58 1.27
N GLY A 82 1.79 -4.87 2.46
CA GLY A 82 2.01 -6.23 2.93
C GLY A 82 0.72 -7.04 2.99
N PHE A 83 -0.37 -6.45 3.49
CA PHE A 83 -1.69 -7.09 3.50
C PHE A 83 -2.18 -7.38 2.08
N GLN A 84 -2.07 -6.43 1.14
CA GLN A 84 -2.44 -6.64 -0.26
C GLN A 84 -1.66 -7.81 -0.87
N ILE A 85 -0.34 -7.81 -0.72
CA ILE A 85 0.55 -8.86 -1.24
C ILE A 85 0.16 -10.22 -0.69
N PHE A 86 -0.10 -10.30 0.63
CA PHE A 86 -0.52 -11.53 1.28
C PHE A 86 -1.87 -12.03 0.75
N MET A 87 -2.84 -11.13 0.55
CA MET A 87 -4.16 -11.47 0.03
C MET A 87 -4.07 -11.97 -1.42
N GLU A 88 -3.28 -11.32 -2.27
CA GLU A 88 -3.06 -11.75 -3.65
C GLU A 88 -2.38 -13.11 -3.71
N TRP A 89 -1.30 -13.31 -2.93
CA TRP A 89 -0.59 -14.58 -2.87
C TRP A 89 -1.49 -15.74 -2.40
N LYS A 90 -2.35 -15.50 -1.39
CA LYS A 90 -3.21 -16.53 -0.81
C LYS A 90 -4.46 -16.85 -1.64
N TYR A 91 -5.10 -15.83 -2.21
CA TYR A 91 -6.43 -15.97 -2.82
C TYR A 91 -6.45 -15.86 -4.34
N ILE A 92 -5.47 -15.22 -4.98
CA ILE A 92 -5.34 -15.17 -6.43
C ILE A 92 -4.33 -16.22 -6.89
N LYS A 93 -4.72 -17.48 -6.79
CA LYS A 93 -3.89 -18.62 -7.19
C LYS A 93 -3.62 -18.61 -8.70
N ASN A 94 -2.46 -19.12 -9.10
CA ASN A 94 -2.00 -19.21 -10.49
C ASN A 94 -1.86 -17.86 -11.20
N SER A 95 -1.74 -16.75 -10.46
CA SER A 95 -1.37 -15.44 -10.99
C SER A 95 -0.08 -14.96 -10.36
N LYS A 96 0.78 -14.32 -11.16
CA LYS A 96 1.97 -13.62 -10.69
C LYS A 96 1.65 -12.20 -10.19
N GLN A 97 0.37 -11.85 -10.02
CA GLN A 97 -0.08 -10.53 -9.59
C GLN A 97 0.60 -10.08 -8.28
N TYR A 98 0.79 -10.99 -7.32
CA TYR A 98 1.49 -10.68 -6.07
C TYR A 98 2.94 -10.21 -6.32
N LEU A 99 3.63 -10.72 -7.35
CA LEU A 99 4.97 -10.27 -7.72
C LEU A 99 4.95 -8.86 -8.29
N THR A 100 3.98 -8.54 -9.16
CA THR A 100 3.81 -7.17 -9.65
C THR A 100 3.54 -6.23 -8.48
N THR A 101 2.65 -6.60 -7.57
CA THR A 101 2.31 -5.79 -6.40
C THR A 101 3.50 -5.60 -5.46
N ILE A 102 4.36 -6.61 -5.26
CA ILE A 102 5.61 -6.48 -4.50
C ILE A 102 6.52 -5.42 -5.16
N ILE A 103 6.78 -5.57 -6.46
CA ILE A 103 7.68 -4.66 -7.20
C ILE A 103 7.15 -3.22 -7.15
N LEU A 104 5.85 -3.04 -7.36
CA LEU A 104 5.20 -1.73 -7.30
C LEU A 104 5.20 -1.15 -5.89
N SER A 105 4.94 -1.96 -4.87
CA SER A 105 4.92 -1.51 -3.47
C SER A 105 6.31 -1.05 -3.03
N ILE A 106 7.37 -1.78 -3.41
CA ILE A 106 8.76 -1.38 -3.13
C ILE A 106 9.12 -0.11 -3.91
N SER A 107 8.77 -0.03 -5.19
CA SER A 107 9.04 1.17 -6.01
C SER A 107 8.33 2.41 -5.44
N CYS A 108 7.07 2.25 -5.02
CA CYS A 108 6.30 3.31 -4.37
C CYS A 108 6.90 3.72 -3.03
N LEU A 109 7.32 2.76 -2.20
CA LEU A 109 8.02 3.03 -0.94
C LEU A 109 9.28 3.86 -1.13
N VAL A 110 10.14 3.47 -2.09
CA VAL A 110 11.36 4.21 -2.40
C VAL A 110 11.04 5.64 -2.83
N MET A 111 10.06 5.82 -3.72
CA MET A 111 9.62 7.15 -4.15
C MET A 111 9.07 8.00 -2.99
N LEU A 112 8.29 7.40 -2.07
CA LEU A 112 7.75 8.09 -0.90
C LEU A 112 8.86 8.52 0.07
N ILE A 113 9.84 7.67 0.33
CA ILE A 113 10.99 8.01 1.19
C ILE A 113 11.78 9.16 0.60
N LEU A 114 12.06 9.12 -0.71
CA LEU A 114 12.73 10.20 -1.42
C LEU A 114 11.91 11.49 -1.31
N ALA A 115 10.60 11.45 -1.60
CA ALA A 115 9.72 12.60 -1.50
C ALA A 115 9.71 13.21 -0.10
N ILE A 116 9.64 12.40 0.96
CA ILE A 116 9.71 12.86 2.36
C ILE A 116 11.00 13.62 2.66
N ARG A 117 12.13 13.22 2.04
CA ARG A 117 13.42 13.90 2.21
C ARG A 117 13.49 15.27 1.53
N TYR A 118 12.73 15.47 0.45
CA TYR A 118 12.71 16.73 -0.33
C TYR A 118 11.65 17.75 0.15
N ILE A 119 10.80 17.39 1.12
CA ILE A 119 9.67 18.19 1.64
C ILE A 119 9.89 18.55 3.10
#